data_AF-A0AAJ2TQU2-F1
#
_entry.id   AF-A0AAJ2TQU2-F1
#
_cell.length_a   1.000
_cell.length_b   1.000
_cell.length_c   1.000
_cell.angle_alpha   90.00
_cell.angle_beta   90.00
_cell.angle_gamma   90.00
#
_symmetry.space_group_name_H-M   'P 1'
#
loop_
_entity.id
_entity.type
_entity.pdbx_description
1 polymer ?
#
loop_
_entity_poly.entity_id
_entity_poly.type
_entity_poly.pdbx_seq_one_letter_code
_entity_poly.pdbx_strand_id
1 'polypeptide(L)'
;MALRLFRYQPSLLAAALLAPLAATAAGVPAPPQAAPGAPPAPVTKGAAWTDRVQIQSGPDSASKRLHAPDVALRIVTPDDSESLTPKGLALLFSGNEPDYFRRNTLPGSIVESQASPATTLMPNVARALVGGYFSYAPDALPNQSSTLRFSADTWALVHQGNTRKDPLYRLNHVSTIEQRRADGTLAEIIRCSDSDDRATLGEWQANDYARLKIAAQVITMKCTEQLIKRIPAMYPRPLAAEDLTAYAGGAVPPARVRIYASLGRTTTLYTDAACREDYRDKIDVKYNNAGDKGVLGIPATETLRSKENERFSMLSYQEYEVAGGKPLIVEARFDASSRMYCEGQLSGQFVARPGQDYEVEMEVADKMCRLHLRQVHADGTTTPQVARKTPSICEGTRAPVRVEPRQDMQVLLFSPGQLQIQDATQGSAPERLTDDAGSTEALRKMLQQASSNPGTRLCVVVPTTDYSSALHDAVRERVLDAPQVLPSLWEEMATVNRRRSAAADAPVDIAAAIAHCNAFPIREFAPR
;
A
#
# COMPACT_ATOMS: atom_id res chain seq x y z
N MET A 1 -45.79 -18.91 -16.74
CA MET A 1 -45.02 -17.89 -15.99
C MET A 1 -43.54 -18.18 -16.16
N ALA A 2 -42.75 -17.14 -16.41
CA ALA A 2 -41.49 -17.17 -17.15
C ALA A 2 -40.28 -17.77 -16.41
N LEU A 3 -39.50 -18.58 -17.13
CA LEU A 3 -38.11 -18.92 -16.81
C LEU A 3 -37.21 -17.71 -17.11
N ARG A 4 -36.58 -17.14 -16.09
CA ARG A 4 -35.51 -16.14 -16.25
C ARG A 4 -34.19 -16.84 -16.55
N LEU A 5 -33.73 -16.74 -17.80
CA LEU A 5 -32.37 -17.07 -18.21
C LEU A 5 -31.40 -15.98 -17.70
N PHE A 6 -30.51 -16.34 -16.77
CA PHE A 6 -29.36 -15.51 -16.43
C PHE A 6 -28.33 -15.61 -17.56
N ARG A 7 -28.12 -14.50 -18.29
CA ARG A 7 -26.98 -14.33 -19.20
C ARG A 7 -25.71 -14.17 -18.35
N TYR A 8 -24.88 -15.20 -18.30
CA TYR A 8 -23.47 -15.06 -17.92
C TYR A 8 -22.72 -14.41 -19.09
N GLN A 9 -22.31 -13.15 -18.95
CA GLN A 9 -21.27 -12.58 -19.80
C GLN A 9 -19.91 -13.06 -19.29
N PRO A 10 -19.15 -13.86 -20.05
CA PRO A 10 -17.77 -14.13 -19.69
C PRO A 10 -16.96 -12.86 -19.95
N SER A 11 -16.20 -12.42 -18.94
CA SER A 11 -15.24 -11.34 -19.07
C SER A 11 -14.22 -11.68 -20.16
N LEU A 12 -13.98 -10.74 -21.08
CA LEU A 12 -13.06 -10.86 -22.23
C LEU A 12 -11.62 -11.27 -21.85
N LEU A 13 -11.24 -11.16 -20.58
CA LEU A 13 -9.96 -11.61 -20.02
C LEU A 13 -9.80 -13.14 -19.98
N ALA A 14 -10.88 -13.92 -19.90
CA ALA A 14 -10.79 -15.38 -19.83
C ALA A 14 -10.53 -16.04 -21.20
N ALA A 15 -10.98 -15.41 -22.29
CA ALA A 15 -10.81 -15.95 -23.64
C ALA A 15 -9.39 -15.75 -24.20
N ALA A 16 -8.69 -14.69 -23.78
CA ALA A 16 -7.34 -14.38 -24.27
C ALA A 16 -6.23 -15.27 -23.67
N LEU A 17 -6.48 -15.89 -22.51
CA LEU A 17 -5.49 -16.72 -21.81
C LEU A 17 -5.50 -18.20 -22.24
N LEU A 18 -6.48 -18.64 -23.03
CA LEU A 18 -6.64 -20.04 -23.47
C LEU A 18 -6.32 -20.27 -24.96
N ALA A 19 -5.98 -19.22 -25.72
CA ALA A 19 -5.77 -19.31 -27.16
C ALA A 19 -4.52 -20.08 -27.65
N PRO A 20 -3.39 -20.25 -26.91
CA PRO A 20 -2.21 -20.87 -27.50
C PRO A 20 -2.21 -22.41 -27.49
N LEU A 21 -3.25 -23.07 -26.97
CA LEU A 21 -3.31 -24.55 -26.88
C LEU A 21 -3.95 -25.24 -28.09
N ALA A 22 -4.40 -24.51 -29.13
CA ALA A 22 -5.09 -25.08 -30.28
C ALA A 22 -4.30 -25.02 -31.61
N ALA A 23 -3.06 -24.51 -31.62
CA ALA A 23 -2.31 -24.24 -32.86
C ALA A 23 -1.12 -25.20 -33.08
N THR A 24 -1.29 -26.49 -32.78
CA THR A 24 -0.38 -27.56 -33.24
C THR A 24 -1.16 -28.69 -33.88
N ALA A 25 -1.89 -28.38 -34.96
CA ALA A 25 -2.33 -29.35 -35.95
C ALA A 25 -2.68 -28.64 -37.25
N ALA A 26 -2.17 -29.17 -38.36
CA ALA A 26 -2.40 -28.82 -39.77
C ALA A 26 -1.54 -27.70 -40.39
N GLY A 27 -0.88 -28.08 -41.49
CA GLY A 27 0.15 -27.34 -42.20
C GLY A 27 -0.34 -26.34 -43.27
N VAL A 28 0.66 -25.67 -43.83
CA VAL A 28 0.67 -24.50 -44.73
C VAL A 28 0.13 -24.79 -46.15
N PRO A 29 -0.29 -23.80 -46.98
CA PRO A 29 0.59 -22.75 -47.54
C PRO A 29 0.01 -21.31 -47.61
N ALA A 30 0.90 -20.32 -47.79
CA ALA A 30 0.65 -18.87 -47.96
C ALA A 30 0.64 -18.43 -49.46
N PRO A 31 0.53 -17.12 -49.84
CA PRO A 31 -0.51 -16.09 -49.61
C PRO A 31 -0.96 -15.43 -50.96
N PRO A 32 -1.73 -14.31 -50.95
CA PRO A 32 -1.44 -13.23 -51.89
C PRO A 32 -1.23 -11.85 -51.22
N GLN A 33 -0.39 -11.05 -51.88
CA GLN A 33 0.24 -9.81 -51.45
C GLN A 33 -0.71 -8.60 -51.40
N ALA A 34 -0.45 -7.67 -50.46
CA ALA A 34 -0.79 -6.25 -50.57
C ALA A 34 0.39 -5.40 -50.03
N ALA A 35 0.59 -4.23 -50.65
CA ALA A 35 1.80 -3.43 -50.77
C ALA A 35 2.20 -2.59 -49.51
N PRO A 36 3.38 -1.93 -49.50
CA PRO A 36 4.22 -1.69 -48.32
C PRO A 36 3.91 -0.38 -47.57
N GLY A 37 3.74 -0.49 -46.26
CA GLY A 37 3.91 0.62 -45.31
C GLY A 37 5.26 0.49 -44.61
N ALA A 38 5.96 1.62 -44.45
CA ALA A 38 7.32 1.72 -43.92
C ALA A 38 7.56 0.90 -42.62
N PRO A 39 8.77 0.32 -42.45
CA PRO A 39 9.08 -0.53 -41.31
C PRO A 39 9.01 0.30 -40.01
N PRO A 40 8.27 -0.13 -38.98
CA PRO A 40 8.48 0.39 -37.64
C PRO A 40 9.90 0.03 -37.20
N ALA A 41 10.56 0.98 -36.56
CA ALA A 41 11.90 0.83 -36.00
C ALA A 41 12.06 -0.48 -35.21
N PRO A 42 13.23 -1.13 -35.23
CA PRO A 42 13.44 -2.39 -34.54
C PRO A 42 13.12 -2.20 -33.05
N VAL A 43 12.05 -2.84 -32.60
CA VAL A 43 11.76 -3.05 -31.19
C VAL A 43 12.97 -3.81 -30.64
N THR A 44 13.81 -3.14 -29.85
CA THR A 44 14.83 -3.79 -29.04
C THR A 44 14.14 -4.92 -28.29
N LYS A 45 14.50 -6.17 -28.61
CA LYS A 45 14.04 -7.37 -27.90
C LYS A 45 14.43 -7.18 -26.43
N GLY A 46 13.45 -6.80 -25.60
CA GLY A 46 13.64 -6.73 -24.15
C GLY A 46 14.13 -8.08 -23.63
N ALA A 47 14.82 -8.06 -22.48
CA ALA A 47 15.24 -9.28 -21.81
C ALA A 47 14.05 -10.26 -21.69
N ALA A 48 14.29 -11.54 -21.96
CA ALA A 48 13.23 -12.52 -21.82
C ALA A 48 12.83 -12.57 -20.34
N TRP A 49 11.54 -12.61 -20.03
CA TRP A 49 11.08 -12.60 -18.63
C TRP A 49 11.67 -13.76 -17.83
N THR A 50 11.99 -14.87 -18.51
CA THR A 50 12.66 -16.06 -17.96
C THR A 50 14.05 -15.78 -17.41
N ASP A 51 14.71 -14.70 -17.84
CA ASP A 51 16.02 -14.29 -17.30
C ASP A 51 15.88 -13.64 -15.92
N ARG A 52 14.71 -13.03 -15.65
CA ARG A 52 14.41 -12.32 -14.39
C ARG A 52 13.61 -13.17 -13.41
N VAL A 53 12.78 -14.10 -13.89
CA VAL A 53 11.96 -14.97 -13.03
C VAL A 53 12.30 -16.43 -13.30
N GLN A 54 12.99 -17.05 -12.34
CA GLN A 54 13.33 -18.47 -12.37
C GLN A 54 12.21 -19.29 -11.75
N ILE A 55 11.73 -20.30 -12.46
CA ILE A 55 10.75 -21.26 -11.92
C ILE A 55 11.48 -22.54 -11.57
N GLN A 56 11.50 -22.88 -10.28
CA GLN A 56 12.16 -24.07 -9.75
C GLN A 56 11.14 -24.98 -9.10
N SER A 57 11.40 -26.29 -9.12
CA SER A 57 10.59 -27.26 -8.39
C SER A 57 11.49 -28.24 -7.65
N GLY A 58 10.99 -28.81 -6.56
CA GLY A 58 11.76 -29.75 -5.78
C GLY A 58 11.10 -30.15 -4.46
N PRO A 59 11.83 -30.88 -3.60
CA PRO A 59 11.35 -31.20 -2.27
C PRO A 59 11.23 -29.96 -1.38
N ASP A 60 10.27 -29.95 -0.45
CA ASP A 60 10.36 -29.04 0.70
C ASP A 60 11.49 -29.49 1.63
N SER A 61 12.50 -28.63 1.77
CA SER A 61 13.72 -28.85 2.55
C SER A 61 13.64 -28.32 3.99
N ALA A 62 12.55 -27.65 4.37
CA ALA A 62 12.41 -27.03 5.70
C ALA A 62 11.81 -27.98 6.75
N SER A 63 11.09 -29.01 6.33
CA SER A 63 10.37 -29.93 7.22
C SER A 63 11.25 -31.09 7.70
N LYS A 64 11.38 -31.25 9.03
CA LYS A 64 11.95 -32.46 9.65
C LYS A 64 10.94 -33.60 9.55
N ARG A 65 11.18 -34.55 8.67
CA ARG A 65 10.32 -35.72 8.44
C ARG A 65 10.99 -37.01 8.89
N LEU A 66 10.16 -38.02 9.16
CA LEU A 66 10.58 -39.41 9.35
C LEU A 66 10.81 -40.15 8.02
N HIS A 67 10.48 -39.52 6.88
CA HIS A 67 10.59 -40.08 5.54
C HIS A 67 11.15 -39.04 4.56
N ALA A 68 11.62 -39.50 3.39
CA ALA A 68 12.07 -38.62 2.31
C ALA A 68 10.90 -37.73 1.82
N PRO A 69 11.16 -36.53 1.27
CA PRO A 69 10.10 -35.68 0.74
C PRO A 69 9.27 -36.39 -0.34
N ASP A 70 7.95 -36.18 -0.33
CA ASP A 70 7.00 -36.83 -1.26
C ASP A 70 7.05 -36.20 -2.68
N VAL A 71 8.23 -36.24 -3.32
CA VAL A 71 8.40 -35.83 -4.73
C VAL A 71 7.79 -36.83 -5.71
N ALA A 72 7.57 -38.06 -5.25
CA ALA A 72 6.83 -39.13 -5.92
C ALA A 72 5.77 -39.70 -4.98
N LEU A 73 4.79 -40.41 -5.53
CA LEU A 73 3.66 -40.92 -4.77
C LEU A 73 4.10 -41.91 -3.70
N ARG A 74 3.72 -41.64 -2.46
CA ARG A 74 3.88 -42.57 -1.34
C ARG A 74 2.58 -43.30 -1.03
N ILE A 75 2.63 -44.60 -0.81
CA ILE A 75 1.49 -45.42 -0.43
C ILE A 75 1.73 -45.95 0.98
N VAL A 76 0.85 -45.58 1.91
CA VAL A 76 0.89 -46.02 3.30
C VAL A 76 -0.22 -47.04 3.52
N THR A 77 0.17 -48.28 3.73
CA THR A 77 -0.70 -49.43 3.97
C THR A 77 -0.94 -49.66 5.46
N PRO A 78 -1.93 -50.49 5.84
CA PRO A 78 -2.14 -50.87 7.24
C PRO A 78 -0.89 -51.47 7.91
N ASP A 79 -0.08 -52.25 7.17
CA ASP A 79 1.10 -52.94 7.71
C ASP A 79 2.22 -51.96 8.09
N ASP A 80 2.34 -50.83 7.36
CA ASP A 80 3.28 -49.76 7.71
C ASP A 80 3.00 -49.16 9.10
N SER A 81 1.74 -49.24 9.54
CA SER A 81 1.32 -48.73 10.85
C SER A 81 1.67 -49.70 12.01
N GLU A 82 1.91 -50.98 11.72
CA GLU A 82 2.30 -52.00 12.71
C GLU A 82 3.78 -51.96 13.08
N SER A 83 4.62 -51.34 12.23
CA SER A 83 6.03 -51.08 12.52
C SER A 83 6.25 -50.12 13.70
N LEU A 84 5.18 -49.47 14.18
CA LEU A 84 5.19 -48.60 15.34
C LEU A 84 5.17 -49.42 16.64
N THR A 85 6.07 -49.10 17.57
CA THR A 85 6.08 -49.70 18.93
C THR A 85 4.71 -49.59 19.63
N PRO A 86 4.39 -50.42 20.64
CA PRO A 86 3.13 -50.33 21.40
C PRO A 86 2.82 -48.92 21.96
N LYS A 87 3.86 -48.13 22.30
CA LYS A 87 3.73 -46.71 22.66
C LYS A 87 3.32 -45.81 21.48
N GLY A 88 3.81 -46.11 20.29
CA GLY A 88 3.41 -45.45 19.04
C GLY A 88 1.96 -45.76 18.64
N LEU A 89 1.49 -46.98 18.89
CA LEU A 89 0.08 -47.35 18.72
C LEU A 89 -0.83 -46.58 19.69
N ALA A 90 -0.48 -46.51 20.98
CA ALA A 90 -1.26 -45.77 21.97
C ALA A 90 -1.43 -44.28 21.63
N LEU A 91 -0.41 -43.66 21.03
CA LEU A 91 -0.43 -42.26 20.58
C LEU A 91 -1.32 -42.00 19.34
N LEU A 92 -1.66 -43.03 18.56
CA LEU A 92 -2.61 -42.92 17.45
C LEU A 92 -4.07 -42.97 17.91
N PHE A 93 -4.32 -43.43 19.15
CA PHE A 93 -5.64 -43.76 19.67
C PHE A 93 -5.98 -43.13 21.04
N SER A 94 -5.14 -42.20 21.56
CA SER A 94 -5.32 -41.60 22.91
C SER A 94 -6.19 -40.33 22.95
N GLY A 95 -7.07 -40.10 21.99
CA GLY A 95 -8.01 -38.98 21.99
C GLY A 95 -9.28 -39.29 21.20
N ASN A 96 -10.41 -38.67 21.55
CA ASN A 96 -11.73 -38.87 20.90
C ASN A 96 -11.80 -38.39 19.43
N GLU A 97 -10.68 -38.04 18.81
CA GLU A 97 -10.52 -37.83 17.38
C GLU A 97 -9.34 -38.69 16.92
N PRO A 98 -9.52 -39.65 15.99
CA PRO A 98 -8.41 -40.46 15.49
C PRO A 98 -7.38 -39.53 14.85
N ASP A 99 -6.14 -39.60 15.29
CA ASP A 99 -5.08 -38.65 14.92
C ASP A 99 -4.52 -39.03 13.52
N TYR A 100 -5.36 -38.94 12.48
CA TYR A 100 -5.07 -39.31 11.08
C TYR A 100 -3.82 -38.60 10.53
N PHE A 101 -3.46 -37.44 11.10
CA PHE A 101 -2.27 -36.67 10.74
C PHE A 101 -0.97 -37.43 10.99
N ARG A 102 -0.92 -38.33 11.98
CA ARG A 102 0.28 -39.13 12.26
C ARG A 102 0.50 -40.25 11.25
N ARG A 103 -0.55 -40.74 10.58
CA ARG A 103 -0.39 -41.74 9.51
C ARG A 103 0.31 -41.15 8.28
N ASN A 104 0.20 -39.84 8.07
CA ASN A 104 0.88 -39.15 6.97
C ASN A 104 2.40 -39.11 7.14
N THR A 105 2.93 -39.34 8.34
CA THR A 105 4.38 -39.28 8.59
C THR A 105 5.08 -40.63 8.41
N LEU A 106 4.33 -41.71 8.21
CA LEU A 106 4.85 -43.06 8.00
C LEU A 106 5.63 -43.18 6.68
N PRO A 107 6.69 -44.00 6.62
CA PRO A 107 7.57 -44.09 5.45
C PRO A 107 6.87 -44.65 4.21
N GLY A 108 5.98 -45.64 4.37
CA GLY A 108 5.26 -46.26 3.25
C GLY A 108 6.15 -46.80 2.12
N SER A 109 5.53 -47.11 0.99
CA SER A 109 6.21 -47.49 -0.26
C SER A 109 6.16 -46.34 -1.27
N ILE A 110 7.24 -46.13 -2.04
CA ILE A 110 7.34 -45.06 -3.04
C ILE A 110 7.07 -45.63 -4.44
N VAL A 111 6.23 -44.94 -5.20
CA VAL A 111 5.94 -45.23 -6.61
C VAL A 111 6.57 -44.13 -7.47
N GLU A 112 7.81 -44.35 -7.89
CA GLU A 112 8.62 -43.37 -8.63
C GLU A 112 7.98 -42.91 -9.94
N SER A 113 7.17 -43.76 -10.58
CA SER A 113 6.48 -43.44 -11.84
C SER A 113 5.37 -42.39 -11.69
N GLN A 114 4.93 -42.09 -10.47
CA GLN A 114 3.84 -41.14 -10.19
C GLN A 114 4.38 -39.91 -9.46
N ALA A 115 4.97 -38.97 -10.20
CA ALA A 115 5.52 -37.74 -9.65
C ALA A 115 4.46 -36.83 -9.01
N SER A 116 4.84 -36.08 -7.98
CA SER A 116 3.99 -35.06 -7.37
C SER A 116 3.66 -33.94 -8.37
N PRO A 117 2.42 -33.44 -8.42
CA PRO A 117 2.05 -32.34 -9.32
C PRO A 117 2.90 -31.08 -9.11
N ALA A 118 3.45 -30.86 -7.90
CA ALA A 118 4.32 -29.73 -7.60
C ALA A 118 5.68 -29.80 -8.31
N THR A 119 6.12 -30.99 -8.73
CA THR A 119 7.42 -31.18 -9.38
C THR A 119 7.36 -30.97 -10.89
N THR A 120 6.22 -31.29 -11.52
CA THR A 120 6.07 -31.34 -12.99
C THR A 120 4.92 -30.46 -13.50
N LEU A 121 3.68 -30.73 -13.09
CA LEU A 121 2.49 -30.08 -13.63
C LEU A 121 2.40 -28.60 -13.26
N MET A 122 2.48 -28.29 -11.96
CA MET A 122 2.38 -26.92 -11.44
C MET A 122 3.43 -25.96 -12.02
N PRO A 123 4.75 -26.27 -12.05
CA PRO A 123 5.75 -25.36 -12.61
C PRO A 123 5.55 -25.11 -14.12
N ASN A 124 5.05 -26.10 -14.87
CA ASN A 124 4.75 -25.94 -16.29
C ASN A 124 3.57 -24.98 -16.53
N VAL A 125 2.48 -25.16 -15.79
CA VAL A 125 1.32 -24.25 -15.86
C VAL A 125 1.72 -22.85 -15.38
N ALA A 126 2.50 -22.75 -14.29
CA ALA A 126 2.99 -21.47 -13.79
C ALA A 126 3.85 -20.73 -14.82
N ARG A 127 4.69 -21.43 -15.59
CA ARG A 127 5.48 -20.81 -16.67
C ARG A 127 4.61 -20.13 -17.71
N ALA A 128 3.51 -20.77 -18.11
CA ALA A 128 2.55 -20.19 -19.04
C ALA A 128 1.82 -18.98 -18.44
N LEU A 129 1.38 -19.08 -17.18
CA LEU A 129 0.64 -18.01 -16.49
C LEU A 129 1.51 -16.77 -16.24
N VAL A 130 2.73 -16.96 -15.75
CA VAL A 130 3.69 -15.88 -15.50
C VAL A 130 4.12 -15.23 -16.82
N GLY A 131 4.41 -16.02 -17.84
CA GLY A 131 4.73 -15.50 -19.18
C GLY A 131 3.57 -14.72 -19.81
N GLY A 132 2.33 -15.19 -19.66
CA GLY A 132 1.13 -14.46 -20.10
C GLY A 132 0.96 -13.13 -19.37
N TYR A 133 1.22 -13.10 -18.05
CA TYR A 133 1.18 -11.86 -17.27
C TYR A 133 2.20 -10.82 -17.76
N PHE A 134 3.47 -11.21 -17.95
CA PHE A 134 4.49 -10.26 -18.42
C PHE A 134 4.32 -9.87 -19.89
N SER A 135 3.63 -10.68 -20.69
CA SER A 135 3.24 -10.29 -22.05
C SER A 135 2.18 -9.17 -22.03
N TYR A 136 1.29 -9.19 -21.04
CA TYR A 136 0.28 -8.15 -20.82
C TYR A 136 0.81 -6.92 -20.08
N ALA A 137 1.71 -7.12 -19.12
CA ALA A 137 2.30 -6.10 -18.26
C ALA A 137 3.85 -6.17 -18.31
N PRO A 138 4.48 -5.74 -19.42
CA PRO A 138 5.93 -5.85 -19.59
C PRO A 138 6.72 -4.98 -18.61
N ASP A 139 6.11 -3.91 -18.12
CA ASP A 139 6.65 -3.00 -17.11
C ASP A 139 6.69 -3.64 -15.71
N ALA A 140 5.93 -4.70 -15.43
CA ALA A 140 5.95 -5.42 -14.15
C ALA A 140 7.19 -6.31 -13.95
N LEU A 141 8.04 -6.43 -14.97
CA LEU A 141 9.20 -7.31 -14.91
C LEU A 141 10.16 -6.81 -13.82
N PRO A 142 10.55 -7.66 -12.84
CA PRO A 142 11.40 -7.22 -11.74
C PRO A 142 12.81 -6.86 -12.24
N ASN A 143 13.41 -5.84 -11.64
CA ASN A 143 14.77 -5.41 -11.98
C ASN A 143 15.79 -6.46 -11.51
N GLN A 144 15.55 -7.04 -10.32
CA GLN A 144 16.36 -8.14 -9.78
C GLN A 144 15.77 -9.51 -10.12
N SER A 145 16.62 -10.54 -10.07
CA SER A 145 16.18 -11.92 -10.26
C SER A 145 15.26 -12.37 -9.12
N SER A 146 14.13 -12.98 -9.43
CA SER A 146 13.24 -13.62 -8.47
C SER A 146 13.09 -15.11 -8.80
N THR A 147 12.87 -15.94 -7.78
CA THR A 147 12.63 -17.37 -7.94
C THR A 147 11.25 -17.74 -7.44
N LEU A 148 10.44 -18.39 -8.28
CA LEU A 148 9.20 -19.03 -7.88
C LEU A 148 9.47 -20.53 -7.68
N ARG A 149 9.56 -20.96 -6.42
CA ARG A 149 9.85 -22.34 -6.02
C ARG A 149 8.57 -23.09 -5.71
N PHE A 150 8.37 -24.21 -6.38
CA PHE A 150 7.30 -25.16 -6.13
C PHE A 150 7.84 -26.32 -5.30
N SER A 151 7.38 -26.44 -4.06
CA SER A 151 7.84 -27.48 -3.15
C SER A 151 6.78 -28.56 -2.98
N ALA A 152 7.18 -29.81 -3.21
CA ALA A 152 6.37 -30.98 -2.87
C ALA A 152 6.51 -31.25 -1.37
N ASP A 153 5.40 -31.13 -0.63
CA ASP A 153 5.34 -31.40 0.80
C ASP A 153 4.72 -32.80 1.03
N THR A 154 3.45 -32.98 0.73
CA THR A 154 2.77 -34.28 0.86
C THR A 154 2.20 -34.70 -0.47
N TRP A 155 2.44 -35.96 -0.86
CA TRP A 155 1.82 -36.59 -2.01
C TRP A 155 1.70 -38.09 -1.75
N ALA A 156 0.61 -38.47 -1.07
CA ALA A 156 0.48 -39.82 -0.54
C ALA A 156 -0.95 -40.37 -0.56
N LEU A 157 -1.08 -41.66 -0.85
CA LEU A 157 -2.29 -42.43 -0.58
C LEU A 157 -2.17 -43.06 0.81
N VAL A 158 -3.04 -42.65 1.73
CA VAL A 158 -2.99 -43.10 3.12
C VAL A 158 -4.26 -43.84 3.48
N HIS A 159 -4.11 -45.07 3.95
CA HIS A 159 -5.25 -45.90 4.37
C HIS A 159 -6.07 -45.25 5.48
N GLN A 160 -7.38 -45.44 5.40
CA GLN A 160 -8.40 -44.90 6.29
C GLN A 160 -9.06 -46.04 7.07
N GLY A 161 -9.46 -45.74 8.31
CA GLY A 161 -10.10 -46.72 9.20
C GLY A 161 -9.13 -47.76 9.76
N ASN A 162 -9.69 -48.78 10.40
CA ASN A 162 -8.94 -49.86 11.07
C ASN A 162 -9.16 -51.23 10.41
N THR A 163 -9.90 -51.28 9.30
CA THR A 163 -10.24 -52.52 8.58
C THR A 163 -9.10 -52.91 7.64
N ARG A 164 -8.54 -54.12 7.81
CA ARG A 164 -7.52 -54.66 6.88
C ARG A 164 -8.11 -55.19 5.58
N LYS A 165 -9.38 -55.58 5.60
CA LYS A 165 -10.09 -56.04 4.40
C LYS A 165 -10.59 -54.82 3.65
N ASP A 166 -10.06 -54.61 2.45
CA ASP A 166 -10.38 -53.51 1.53
C ASP A 166 -10.36 -52.10 2.17
N PRO A 167 -9.21 -51.66 2.73
CA PRO A 167 -9.10 -50.31 3.26
C PRO A 167 -9.28 -49.27 2.16
N LEU A 168 -10.02 -48.20 2.48
CA LEU A 168 -10.08 -47.01 1.64
C LEU A 168 -8.80 -46.19 1.82
N TYR A 169 -8.28 -45.63 0.76
CA TYR A 169 -7.12 -44.75 0.75
C TYR A 169 -7.58 -43.33 0.39
N ARG A 170 -7.18 -42.37 1.23
CA ARG A 170 -7.35 -40.95 0.96
C ARG A 170 -6.10 -40.41 0.27
N LEU A 171 -6.29 -39.66 -0.81
CA LEU A 171 -5.21 -38.90 -1.42
C LEU A 171 -4.93 -37.66 -0.56
N ASN A 172 -3.75 -37.61 0.04
CA ASN A 172 -3.25 -36.47 0.79
C ASN A 172 -2.27 -35.71 -0.07
N HIS A 173 -2.57 -34.43 -0.27
CA HIS A 173 -1.73 -33.52 -1.03
C HIS A 173 -1.47 -32.25 -0.23
N VAL A 174 -0.21 -31.86 -0.19
CA VAL A 174 0.24 -30.55 0.24
C VAL A 174 1.37 -30.12 -0.66
N SER A 175 1.28 -28.91 -1.20
CA SER A 175 2.38 -28.25 -1.88
C SER A 175 2.44 -26.78 -1.49
N THR A 176 3.62 -26.19 -1.64
CA THR A 176 3.82 -24.76 -1.43
C THR A 176 4.42 -24.11 -2.66
N ILE A 177 3.99 -22.89 -2.94
CA ILE A 177 4.58 -22.01 -3.94
C ILE A 177 5.22 -20.86 -3.17
N GLU A 178 6.53 -20.76 -3.23
CA GLU A 178 7.31 -19.71 -2.58
C GLU A 178 7.87 -18.76 -3.63
N GLN A 179 7.60 -17.47 -3.47
CA GLN A 179 8.38 -16.46 -4.18
C GLN A 179 9.58 -16.08 -3.31
N ARG A 180 10.77 -16.16 -3.87
CA ARG A 180 12.04 -15.77 -3.25
C ARG A 180 12.68 -14.63 -4.03
N ARG A 181 13.32 -13.72 -3.29
CA ARG A 181 14.11 -12.62 -3.85
C ARG A 181 15.48 -13.12 -4.35
N ALA A 182 16.24 -12.22 -4.99
CA ALA A 182 17.61 -12.50 -5.44
C ALA A 182 18.54 -12.92 -4.29
N ASP A 183 18.33 -12.36 -3.10
CA ASP A 183 19.08 -12.68 -1.87
C ASP A 183 18.60 -13.97 -1.17
N GLY A 184 17.59 -14.66 -1.73
CA GLY A 184 17.03 -15.90 -1.20
C GLY A 184 15.95 -15.72 -0.12
N THR A 185 15.66 -14.48 0.32
CA THR A 185 14.61 -14.21 1.31
C THR A 185 13.22 -14.53 0.76
N LEU A 186 12.35 -15.05 1.64
CA LEU A 186 10.96 -15.37 1.29
C LEU A 186 10.15 -14.08 1.16
N ALA A 187 9.47 -13.90 0.03
CA ALA A 187 8.63 -12.76 -0.28
C ALA A 187 7.13 -13.08 -0.11
N GLU A 188 6.69 -14.22 -0.65
CA GLU A 188 5.30 -14.67 -0.57
C GLU A 188 5.25 -16.20 -0.55
N ILE A 189 4.23 -16.76 0.12
CA ILE A 189 3.98 -18.20 0.18
C ILE A 189 2.49 -18.48 -0.07
N ILE A 190 2.23 -19.45 -0.94
CA ILE A 190 0.91 -20.01 -1.19
C ILE A 190 0.96 -21.48 -0.78
N ARG A 191 0.02 -21.92 0.06
CA ARG A 191 -0.10 -23.33 0.46
C ARG A 191 -1.34 -23.94 -0.19
N CYS A 192 -1.14 -25.04 -0.88
CA CYS A 192 -2.19 -25.77 -1.59
C CYS A 192 -2.40 -27.13 -0.93
N SER A 193 -3.57 -27.36 -0.34
CA SER A 193 -3.89 -28.60 0.37
C SER A 193 -5.35 -29.01 0.17
N ASP A 194 -5.72 -29.28 -1.08
CA ASP A 194 -7.07 -29.69 -1.43
C ASP A 194 -7.07 -31.14 -1.94
N SER A 195 -7.50 -32.09 -1.12
CA SER A 195 -7.89 -33.42 -1.61
C SER A 195 -8.63 -34.19 -0.52
N ASP A 196 -9.90 -34.48 -0.78
CA ASP A 196 -10.73 -35.40 0.01
C ASP A 196 -11.07 -36.67 -0.77
N ASP A 197 -10.39 -36.93 -1.89
CA ASP A 197 -10.71 -38.06 -2.75
C ASP A 197 -10.31 -39.38 -2.08
N ARG A 198 -11.24 -40.35 -2.10
CA ARG A 198 -11.13 -41.65 -1.44
C ARG A 198 -11.51 -42.76 -2.41
N ALA A 199 -10.69 -43.81 -2.43
CA ALA A 199 -10.90 -45.00 -3.22
C ALA A 199 -10.19 -46.19 -2.59
N THR A 200 -10.53 -47.41 -2.99
CA THR A 200 -9.69 -48.58 -2.70
C THR A 200 -8.34 -48.46 -3.41
N LEU A 201 -7.32 -49.20 -2.94
CA LEU A 201 -6.00 -49.17 -3.59
C LEU A 201 -6.07 -49.65 -5.04
N GLY A 202 -6.87 -50.69 -5.32
CA GLY A 202 -7.06 -51.21 -6.68
C GLY A 202 -7.66 -50.17 -7.62
N GLU A 203 -8.64 -49.39 -7.17
CA GLU A 203 -9.21 -48.29 -7.96
C GLU A 203 -8.20 -47.14 -8.20
N TRP A 204 -7.34 -46.85 -7.23
CA TRP A 204 -6.26 -45.88 -7.40
C TRP A 204 -5.20 -46.33 -8.41
N GLN A 205 -4.89 -47.63 -8.44
CA GLN A 205 -3.88 -48.22 -9.31
C GLN A 205 -4.42 -48.58 -10.71
N ALA A 206 -5.74 -48.70 -10.86
CA ALA A 206 -6.40 -49.06 -12.10
C ALA A 206 -6.01 -48.13 -13.26
N ASN A 207 -5.89 -48.73 -14.45
CA ASN A 207 -5.58 -48.02 -15.70
C ASN A 207 -4.32 -47.14 -15.59
N ASP A 208 -3.25 -47.67 -14.99
CA ASP A 208 -2.01 -46.94 -14.72
C ASP A 208 -2.27 -45.62 -13.99
N TYR A 209 -2.93 -45.72 -12.82
CA TYR A 209 -3.20 -44.59 -11.95
C TYR A 209 -4.03 -43.46 -12.61
N ALA A 210 -4.95 -43.80 -13.51
CA ALA A 210 -5.76 -42.79 -14.23
C ALA A 210 -6.51 -41.83 -13.28
N ARG A 211 -7.09 -42.36 -12.20
CA ARG A 211 -7.79 -41.54 -11.18
C ARG A 211 -6.84 -40.56 -10.50
N LEU A 212 -5.64 -41.03 -10.14
CA LEU A 212 -4.61 -40.19 -9.52
C LEU A 212 -4.19 -39.05 -10.45
N LYS A 213 -4.00 -39.33 -11.75
CA LYS A 213 -3.63 -38.33 -12.76
C LYS A 213 -4.72 -37.27 -12.92
N ILE A 214 -6.00 -37.67 -12.92
CA ILE A 214 -7.13 -36.73 -12.93
C ILE A 214 -7.14 -35.86 -11.66
N ALA A 215 -6.97 -36.48 -10.48
CA ALA A 215 -6.90 -35.74 -9.22
C ALA A 215 -5.73 -34.74 -9.21
N ALA A 216 -4.56 -35.13 -9.71
CA ALA A 216 -3.40 -34.25 -9.84
C ALA A 216 -3.67 -33.04 -10.75
N GLN A 217 -4.40 -33.21 -11.85
CA GLN A 217 -4.84 -32.11 -12.72
C GLN A 217 -5.79 -31.16 -11.99
N VAL A 218 -6.81 -31.68 -11.29
CA VAL A 218 -7.77 -30.87 -10.52
C VAL A 218 -7.06 -30.07 -9.42
N ILE A 219 -6.15 -30.70 -8.69
CA ILE A 219 -5.31 -30.07 -7.67
C ILE A 219 -4.46 -28.95 -8.27
N THR A 220 -3.82 -29.22 -9.42
CA THR A 220 -3.01 -28.22 -10.14
C THR A 220 -3.86 -27.01 -10.50
N MET A 221 -5.05 -27.22 -11.07
CA MET A 221 -5.94 -26.12 -11.45
C MET A 221 -6.31 -25.24 -10.25
N LYS A 222 -6.79 -25.84 -9.16
CA LYS A 222 -7.15 -25.09 -7.93
C LYS A 222 -5.96 -24.31 -7.36
N CYS A 223 -4.77 -24.93 -7.32
CA CYS A 223 -3.57 -24.26 -6.82
C CYS A 223 -3.13 -23.11 -7.74
N THR A 224 -3.21 -23.30 -9.05
CA THR A 224 -2.86 -22.26 -10.03
C THR A 224 -3.85 -21.11 -10.06
N GLU A 225 -5.14 -21.31 -9.76
CA GLU A 225 -6.10 -20.22 -9.57
C GLU A 225 -5.69 -19.30 -8.42
N GLN A 226 -5.14 -19.86 -7.33
CA GLN A 226 -4.60 -19.06 -6.24
C GLN A 226 -3.36 -18.28 -6.70
N LEU A 227 -2.47 -18.90 -7.48
CA LEU A 227 -1.31 -18.23 -8.06
C LEU A 227 -1.71 -17.06 -8.96
N ILE A 228 -2.69 -17.24 -9.86
CA ILE A 228 -3.19 -16.17 -10.76
C ILE A 228 -3.62 -14.94 -9.95
N LYS A 229 -4.35 -15.15 -8.86
CA LYS A 229 -4.80 -14.05 -7.98
C LYS A 229 -3.65 -13.33 -7.28
N ARG A 230 -2.49 -13.96 -7.11
CA ARG A 230 -1.32 -13.40 -6.41
C ARG A 230 -0.25 -12.85 -7.34
N ILE A 231 -0.19 -13.25 -8.60
CA ILE A 231 0.82 -12.78 -9.57
C ILE A 231 0.96 -11.25 -9.58
N PRO A 232 -0.11 -10.43 -9.65
CA PRO A 232 0.03 -8.97 -9.63
C PRO A 232 0.60 -8.39 -8.33
N ALA A 233 0.44 -9.09 -7.21
CA ALA A 233 1.03 -8.69 -5.93
C ALA A 233 2.49 -9.15 -5.81
N MET A 234 2.81 -10.33 -6.36
CA MET A 234 4.18 -10.88 -6.44
C MET A 234 5.06 -10.08 -7.39
N TYR A 235 4.49 -9.56 -8.49
CA TYR A 235 5.18 -8.78 -9.52
C TYR A 235 4.38 -7.50 -9.81
N PRO A 236 4.43 -6.51 -8.93
CA PRO A 236 3.62 -5.31 -9.10
C PRO A 236 4.18 -4.44 -10.23
N ARG A 237 3.32 -4.06 -11.18
CA ARG A 237 3.63 -3.02 -12.17
C ARG A 237 4.13 -1.77 -11.47
N PRO A 238 5.27 -1.17 -11.85
CA PRO A 238 5.76 0.06 -11.26
C PRO A 238 4.65 1.11 -11.29
N LEU A 239 4.60 1.95 -10.25
CA LEU A 239 3.71 3.10 -10.30
C LEU A 239 4.12 3.92 -11.51
N ALA A 240 3.14 4.43 -12.27
CA ALA A 240 3.41 5.35 -13.35
C ALA A 240 4.30 6.46 -12.78
N ALA A 241 5.52 6.58 -13.31
CA ALA A 241 6.37 7.71 -12.96
C ALA A 241 5.61 8.96 -13.39
N GLU A 242 5.47 9.90 -12.47
CA GLU A 242 4.86 11.17 -12.83
C GLU A 242 5.76 11.85 -13.87
N ASP A 243 5.16 12.42 -14.91
CA ASP A 243 5.92 13.14 -15.91
C ASP A 243 6.46 14.45 -15.29
N LEU A 244 7.75 14.46 -14.99
CA LEU A 244 8.44 15.62 -14.41
C LEU A 244 9.13 16.48 -15.47
N THR A 245 8.92 16.22 -16.77
CA THR A 245 9.59 16.97 -17.85
C THR A 245 9.25 18.46 -17.81
N ALA A 246 8.05 18.82 -17.35
CA ALA A 246 7.64 20.20 -17.09
C ALA A 246 8.53 20.93 -16.05
N TYR A 247 9.30 20.19 -15.26
CA TYR A 247 10.19 20.69 -14.21
C TYR A 247 11.68 20.46 -14.52
N ALA A 248 12.04 20.05 -15.75
CA ALA A 248 13.40 19.68 -16.12
C ALA A 248 14.46 20.80 -15.96
N GLY A 249 14.03 22.06 -15.77
CA GLY A 249 14.89 23.23 -15.53
C GLY A 249 14.78 23.85 -14.14
N GLY A 250 14.11 23.21 -13.17
CA GLY A 250 13.85 23.80 -11.84
C GLY A 250 13.58 22.77 -10.74
N ALA A 251 13.19 23.25 -9.56
CA ALA A 251 12.80 22.39 -8.44
C ALA A 251 11.38 21.84 -8.66
N VAL A 252 11.22 20.52 -8.52
CA VAL A 252 9.89 19.87 -8.53
C VAL A 252 9.12 20.33 -7.29
N PRO A 253 7.92 20.92 -7.43
CA PRO A 253 7.17 21.40 -6.28
C PRO A 253 6.75 20.22 -5.38
N PRO A 254 6.77 20.39 -4.05
CA PRO A 254 6.28 19.37 -3.15
C PRO A 254 4.78 19.15 -3.31
N ALA A 255 4.31 17.99 -2.88
CA ALA A 255 2.90 17.71 -2.64
C ALA A 255 2.60 17.85 -1.14
N ARG A 256 1.32 17.93 -0.77
CA ARG A 256 0.90 17.98 0.64
C ARG A 256 -0.08 16.86 0.96
N VAL A 257 0.02 16.30 2.16
CA VAL A 257 -0.90 15.26 2.65
C VAL A 257 -1.43 15.62 4.03
N ARG A 258 -2.77 15.73 4.15
CA ARG A 258 -3.50 15.81 5.43
C ARG A 258 -3.81 14.41 5.93
N ILE A 259 -3.41 14.07 7.14
CA ILE A 259 -3.74 12.78 7.77
C ILE A 259 -4.62 13.03 8.99
N TYR A 260 -5.84 12.51 8.96
CA TYR A 260 -6.74 12.55 10.12
C TYR A 260 -6.33 11.47 11.13
N ALA A 261 -6.24 11.86 12.39
CA ALA A 261 -6.04 11.00 13.53
C ALA A 261 -7.33 10.86 14.35
N SER A 262 -7.46 9.72 15.02
CA SER A 262 -8.57 9.43 15.93
C SER A 262 -8.10 8.57 17.09
N LEU A 263 -8.78 8.66 18.22
CA LEU A 263 -8.46 7.89 19.42
C LEU A 263 -8.41 6.38 19.13
N GLY A 264 -7.39 5.69 19.65
CA GLY A 264 -7.20 4.25 19.49
C GLY A 264 -6.78 3.80 18.08
N ARG A 265 -6.47 4.73 17.18
CA ARG A 265 -6.06 4.47 15.79
C ARG A 265 -4.68 5.07 15.52
N THR A 266 -3.92 4.39 14.67
CA THR A 266 -2.63 4.89 14.17
C THR A 266 -2.63 4.83 12.65
N THR A 267 -2.37 5.97 12.01
CA THR A 267 -2.13 6.05 10.57
C THR A 267 -0.65 6.31 10.34
N THR A 268 0.02 5.42 9.61
CA THR A 268 1.44 5.49 9.29
C THR A 268 1.64 6.02 7.86
N LEU A 269 2.27 7.19 7.80
CA LEU A 269 3.02 7.82 6.70
C LEU A 269 4.31 7.08 6.30
N TYR A 270 4.49 6.53 5.10
CA TYR A 270 5.83 6.29 4.55
C TYR A 270 6.08 7.15 3.31
N THR A 271 7.16 7.92 3.32
CA THR A 271 7.55 8.87 2.24
C THR A 271 8.64 8.29 1.34
N ASP A 272 8.64 8.67 0.05
CA ASP A 272 9.54 8.12 -0.99
C ASP A 272 9.67 6.60 -0.88
N ALA A 273 8.52 5.95 -0.66
CA ALA A 273 8.44 4.58 -0.21
C ALA A 273 8.10 3.68 -1.38
N ALA A 274 9.10 2.98 -1.91
CA ALA A 274 8.89 1.95 -2.94
C ALA A 274 8.11 0.75 -2.37
N CYS A 275 8.28 0.49 -1.08
CA CYS A 275 7.67 -0.62 -0.32
C CYS A 275 7.85 -0.37 1.20
N ARG A 276 7.44 -1.31 2.06
CA ARG A 276 7.47 -1.15 3.53
C ARG A 276 8.85 -1.07 4.18
N GLU A 277 9.88 -1.59 3.52
CA GLU A 277 11.25 -1.67 4.04
C GLU A 277 12.20 -0.71 3.32
N ASP A 278 11.76 -0.09 2.21
CA ASP A 278 12.49 0.91 1.45
C ASP A 278 11.66 2.19 1.38
N TYR A 279 11.92 3.06 2.35
CA TYR A 279 11.27 4.35 2.52
C TYR A 279 12.27 5.37 3.03
N ARG A 280 11.99 6.65 2.79
CA ARG A 280 12.77 7.75 3.34
C ARG A 280 12.37 8.03 4.78
N ASP A 281 11.09 8.22 5.09
CA ASP A 281 10.63 8.54 6.44
C ASP A 281 9.40 7.72 6.81
N LYS A 282 9.29 7.40 8.11
CA LYS A 282 8.10 6.77 8.70
C LYS A 282 7.49 7.70 9.74
N ILE A 283 6.20 7.99 9.57
CA ILE A 283 5.48 8.99 10.35
C ILE A 283 4.23 8.35 10.94
N ASP A 284 4.21 8.14 12.25
CA ASP A 284 3.03 7.58 12.94
C ASP A 284 2.12 8.71 13.45
N VAL A 285 1.01 8.92 12.77
CA VAL A 285 -0.03 9.90 13.11
C VAL A 285 -1.04 9.24 14.06
N LYS A 286 -1.08 9.73 15.30
CA LYS A 286 -1.96 9.26 16.38
C LYS A 286 -2.66 10.46 17.01
N TYR A 287 -3.83 10.26 17.60
CA TYR A 287 -4.59 11.33 18.26
C TYR A 287 -3.73 12.15 19.26
N ASN A 288 -2.95 11.46 20.10
CA ASN A 288 -2.09 12.13 21.11
C ASN A 288 -0.88 12.86 20.50
N ASN A 289 -0.49 12.53 19.26
CA ASN A 289 0.68 13.11 18.57
C ASN A 289 0.30 14.12 17.48
N ALA A 290 -0.95 14.10 17.03
CA ALA A 290 -1.51 15.03 16.07
C ALA A 290 -1.87 16.39 16.71
N GLY A 291 -1.38 16.66 17.93
CA GLY A 291 -1.44 17.95 18.58
C GLY A 291 -0.42 18.94 17.99
N ASP A 292 -0.93 20.08 17.53
CA ASP A 292 -0.21 21.30 17.15
C ASP A 292 1.05 21.12 16.29
N LYS A 293 0.93 20.44 15.14
CA LYS A 293 1.98 20.53 14.11
C LYS A 293 1.45 20.78 12.71
N GLY A 294 1.68 22.00 12.20
CA GLY A 294 1.62 22.41 10.79
C GLY A 294 0.24 22.33 10.12
N VAL A 295 -0.35 23.48 9.80
CA VAL A 295 -1.29 23.60 8.67
C VAL A 295 -0.46 24.04 7.48
N LEU A 296 -0.38 23.20 6.46
CA LEU A 296 0.26 23.48 5.18
C LEU A 296 -0.65 24.22 4.21
N GLY A 297 -1.90 24.47 4.59
CA GLY A 297 -2.88 25.22 3.81
C GLY A 297 -3.58 24.37 2.76
N ILE A 298 -3.80 23.08 3.06
CA ILE A 298 -4.68 22.25 2.23
C ILE A 298 -6.12 22.81 2.34
N PRO A 299 -6.87 22.95 1.24
CA PRO A 299 -8.24 23.45 1.28
C PRO A 299 -9.16 22.69 2.27
N ALA A 300 -10.13 23.40 2.83
CA ALA A 300 -11.09 22.79 3.76
C ALA A 300 -12.07 21.88 2.99
N THR A 301 -12.14 20.61 3.36
CA THR A 301 -13.00 19.61 2.72
C THR A 301 -14.28 19.39 3.54
N GLU A 302 -15.29 18.75 2.94
CA GLU A 302 -16.47 18.30 3.70
C GLU A 302 -16.09 17.38 4.87
N THR A 303 -15.07 16.53 4.69
CA THR A 303 -14.54 15.66 5.74
C THR A 303 -14.01 16.48 6.91
N LEU A 304 -13.22 17.53 6.65
CA LEU A 304 -12.73 18.42 7.69
C LEU A 304 -13.90 19.10 8.43
N ARG A 305 -14.84 19.70 7.68
CA ARG A 305 -16.01 20.42 8.24
C ARG A 305 -16.93 19.49 9.04
N SER A 306 -17.13 18.26 8.58
CA SER A 306 -17.92 17.25 9.30
C SER A 306 -17.29 16.91 10.66
N LYS A 307 -15.96 16.78 10.71
CA LYS A 307 -15.22 16.51 11.94
C LYS A 307 -15.21 17.69 12.91
N GLU A 308 -15.29 18.93 12.40
CA GLU A 308 -15.43 20.16 13.22
C GLU A 308 -16.77 20.24 13.93
N ASN A 309 -17.79 19.68 13.32
CA ASN A 309 -19.14 19.68 13.87
C ASN A 309 -19.41 18.51 14.84
N GLU A 310 -18.50 17.55 15.00
CA GLU A 310 -18.64 16.43 15.94
C GLU A 310 -18.44 16.90 17.40
N ARG A 311 -19.54 17.06 18.14
CA ARG A 311 -19.54 17.43 19.56
C ARG A 311 -18.66 16.47 20.37
N PHE A 312 -17.65 17.00 21.07
CA PHE A 312 -16.65 16.27 21.87
C PHE A 312 -15.53 15.53 21.11
N SER A 313 -15.46 15.66 19.78
CA SER A 313 -14.31 15.16 19.01
C SER A 313 -13.24 16.25 18.96
N MET A 314 -12.08 16.07 19.61
CA MET A 314 -10.95 16.96 19.30
C MET A 314 -10.47 16.56 17.91
N LEU A 315 -10.69 17.42 16.91
CA LEU A 315 -10.01 17.24 15.62
C LEU A 315 -8.52 17.14 15.86
N SER A 316 -7.97 16.01 15.45
CA SER A 316 -6.54 15.80 15.40
C SER A 316 -6.22 15.44 13.97
N TYR A 317 -5.75 16.38 13.18
CA TYR A 317 -5.20 16.11 11.85
C TYR A 317 -3.84 16.78 11.74
N GLN A 318 -3.06 16.33 10.77
CA GLN A 318 -1.71 16.85 10.58
C GLN A 318 -1.37 16.89 9.09
N GLU A 319 -0.74 17.98 8.66
CA GLU A 319 -0.37 18.18 7.26
C GLU A 319 1.15 18.01 7.08
N TYR A 320 1.53 17.24 6.07
CA TYR A 320 2.92 16.90 5.76
C TYR A 320 3.28 17.30 4.34
N GLU A 321 4.47 17.90 4.20
CA GLU A 321 5.06 18.17 2.91
C GLU A 321 5.78 16.89 2.47
N VAL A 322 5.49 16.44 1.26
CA VAL A 322 6.07 15.21 0.70
C VAL A 322 6.61 15.49 -0.70
N ALA A 323 7.63 14.74 -1.12
CA ALA A 323 8.24 14.95 -2.43
C ALA A 323 7.24 14.64 -3.56
N GLY A 324 6.99 15.63 -4.42
CA GLY A 324 6.21 15.45 -5.64
C GLY A 324 6.88 14.46 -6.61
N GLY A 325 6.08 13.62 -7.25
CA GLY A 325 6.54 12.57 -8.16
C GLY A 325 7.16 11.35 -7.46
N LYS A 326 7.13 11.28 -6.12
CA LYS A 326 7.64 10.14 -5.34
C LYS A 326 6.52 9.27 -4.78
N PRO A 327 6.75 7.96 -4.62
CA PRO A 327 5.74 7.07 -4.08
C PRO A 327 5.55 7.29 -2.58
N LEU A 328 4.30 7.16 -2.13
CA LEU A 328 3.88 7.22 -0.74
C LEU A 328 3.17 5.92 -0.40
N ILE A 329 3.40 5.41 0.80
CA ILE A 329 2.60 4.33 1.39
C ILE A 329 1.87 4.90 2.60
N VAL A 330 0.59 4.59 2.70
CA VAL A 330 -0.24 4.93 3.87
C VAL A 330 -0.76 3.63 4.46
N GLU A 331 -0.66 3.48 5.78
CA GLU A 331 -1.17 2.31 6.50
C GLU A 331 -1.99 2.71 7.72
N ALA A 332 -3.12 2.06 7.93
CA ALA A 332 -3.97 2.24 9.09
C ALA A 332 -3.88 1.00 9.98
N ARG A 333 -3.68 1.21 11.29
CA ARG A 333 -3.61 0.16 12.31
C ARG A 333 -4.51 0.49 13.50
N PHE A 334 -5.11 -0.54 14.08
CA PHE A 334 -5.84 -0.47 15.34
C PHE A 334 -5.01 -1.03 16.48
N ASP A 335 -5.28 -0.53 17.67
CA ASP A 335 -4.91 -1.24 18.89
C ASP A 335 -5.69 -2.57 18.96
N ALA A 336 -5.00 -3.66 19.31
CA ALA A 336 -5.49 -5.04 19.27
C ALA A 336 -6.67 -5.29 20.22
N SER A 337 -6.92 -4.39 21.17
CA SER A 337 -8.01 -4.46 22.16
C SER A 337 -9.41 -4.17 21.58
N SER A 338 -9.52 -3.70 20.33
CA SER A 338 -10.75 -3.07 19.81
C SER A 338 -11.84 -4.00 19.26
N ARG A 339 -11.62 -5.32 19.11
CA ARG A 339 -12.61 -6.32 18.57
C ARG A 339 -13.31 -5.91 17.25
N MET A 340 -12.68 -5.07 16.42
CA MET A 340 -13.24 -4.54 15.17
C MET A 340 -13.03 -5.48 13.98
N TYR A 341 -13.95 -5.46 13.00
CA TYR A 341 -13.78 -6.16 11.73
C TYR A 341 -13.31 -5.17 10.66
N CYS A 342 -12.20 -5.48 9.98
CA CYS A 342 -11.67 -4.61 8.92
C CYS A 342 -11.98 -5.25 7.57
N GLU A 343 -12.71 -4.54 6.72
CA GLU A 343 -12.99 -4.97 5.36
C GLU A 343 -11.97 -4.30 4.41
N GLY A 344 -11.26 -5.10 3.62
CA GLY A 344 -10.26 -4.59 2.68
C GLY A 344 -8.88 -4.35 3.30
N GLN A 345 -7.96 -3.80 2.50
CA GLN A 345 -6.62 -3.48 2.95
C GLN A 345 -6.60 -2.08 3.56
N LEU A 346 -6.23 -1.99 4.84
CA LEU A 346 -5.93 -0.73 5.51
C LEU A 346 -4.57 -0.18 5.08
N SER A 347 -4.19 -0.36 3.82
CA SER A 347 -2.91 0.11 3.28
C SER A 347 -3.02 0.39 1.80
N GLY A 348 -2.46 1.50 1.34
CA GLY A 348 -2.39 1.85 -0.08
C GLY A 348 -1.08 2.53 -0.44
N GLN A 349 -0.64 2.35 -1.68
CA GLN A 349 0.50 3.06 -2.26
C GLN A 349 0.10 3.83 -3.51
N PHE A 350 0.55 5.06 -3.63
CA PHE A 350 0.33 5.92 -4.80
C PHE A 350 1.53 6.88 -5.00
N VAL A 351 1.62 7.52 -6.16
CA VAL A 351 2.61 8.60 -6.40
C VAL A 351 1.89 9.93 -6.22
N ALA A 352 2.40 10.77 -5.32
CA ALA A 352 1.85 12.11 -5.13
C ALA A 352 2.30 13.01 -6.29
N ARG A 353 1.36 13.65 -6.97
CA ARG A 353 1.67 14.56 -8.07
C ARG A 353 2.26 15.87 -7.52
N PRO A 354 3.28 16.45 -8.16
CA PRO A 354 3.85 17.72 -7.75
C PRO A 354 2.77 18.82 -7.61
N GLY A 355 2.80 19.56 -6.50
CA GLY A 355 1.88 20.66 -6.22
C GLY A 355 0.42 20.26 -5.93
N GLN A 356 0.11 18.97 -5.79
CA GLN A 356 -1.23 18.51 -5.46
C GLN A 356 -1.40 18.21 -3.97
N ASP A 357 -2.66 18.27 -3.53
CA ASP A 357 -3.05 18.03 -2.15
C ASP A 357 -3.79 16.71 -2.02
N TYR A 358 -3.59 16.05 -0.89
CA TYR A 358 -4.21 14.78 -0.56
C TYR A 358 -4.72 14.77 0.87
N GLU A 359 -5.76 13.98 1.13
CA GLU A 359 -6.21 13.67 2.48
C GLU A 359 -6.36 12.17 2.71
N VAL A 360 -6.06 11.77 3.95
CA VAL A 360 -6.09 10.38 4.41
C VAL A 360 -7.00 10.29 5.62
N GLU A 361 -8.07 9.52 5.49
CA GLU A 361 -9.03 9.29 6.56
C GLU A 361 -9.19 7.79 6.84
N MET A 362 -9.14 7.44 8.12
CA MET A 362 -9.48 6.10 8.58
C MET A 362 -10.88 6.11 9.19
N GLU A 363 -11.86 5.73 8.38
CA GLU A 363 -13.26 5.68 8.78
C GLU A 363 -13.58 4.35 9.47
N VAL A 364 -14.44 4.43 10.48
CA VAL A 364 -15.03 3.25 11.12
C VAL A 364 -16.52 3.49 11.22
N ALA A 365 -17.28 2.72 10.44
CA ALA A 365 -18.73 2.73 10.43
C ALA A 365 -19.23 1.28 10.53
N ASP A 366 -20.27 1.04 11.33
CA ASP A 366 -20.93 -0.27 11.46
C ASP A 366 -19.99 -1.46 11.75
N LYS A 367 -19.00 -1.24 12.63
CA LYS A 367 -17.93 -2.21 12.96
C LYS A 367 -17.02 -2.59 11.79
N MET A 368 -17.14 -1.92 10.65
CA MET A 368 -16.25 -2.02 9.49
C MET A 368 -15.29 -0.86 9.46
N CYS A 369 -14.03 -1.14 9.13
CA CYS A 369 -12.97 -0.14 9.07
C CYS A 369 -12.52 0.03 7.63
N ARG A 370 -12.40 1.28 7.15
CA ARG A 370 -11.98 1.62 5.79
C ARG A 370 -10.92 2.72 5.79
N LEU A 371 -9.96 2.61 4.87
CA LEU A 371 -8.96 3.64 4.61
C LEU A 371 -9.36 4.40 3.35
N HIS A 372 -9.64 5.70 3.51
CA HIS A 372 -9.93 6.61 2.42
C HIS A 372 -8.68 7.42 2.08
N LEU A 373 -8.27 7.32 0.81
CA LEU A 373 -7.23 8.11 0.20
C LEU A 373 -7.92 9.01 -0.83
N ARG A 374 -7.83 10.33 -0.67
CA ARG A 374 -8.49 11.29 -1.57
C ARG A 374 -7.51 12.34 -2.03
N GLN A 375 -7.65 12.78 -3.28
CA GLN A 375 -7.04 14.02 -3.77
C GLN A 375 -7.95 15.18 -3.39
N VAL A 376 -7.37 16.28 -2.91
CA VAL A 376 -8.07 17.52 -2.58
C VAL A 376 -7.83 18.53 -3.70
N HIS A 377 -8.91 19.10 -4.21
CA HIS A 377 -8.86 20.14 -5.22
C HIS A 377 -8.86 21.53 -4.58
N ALA A 378 -8.45 22.54 -5.35
CA ALA A 378 -8.33 23.92 -4.87
C ALA A 378 -9.65 24.51 -4.32
N ASP A 379 -10.80 23.99 -4.78
CA ASP A 379 -12.14 24.38 -4.34
C ASP A 379 -12.62 23.63 -3.07
N GLY A 380 -11.78 22.77 -2.49
CA GLY A 380 -12.13 21.94 -1.33
C GLY A 380 -12.93 20.68 -1.66
N THR A 381 -13.21 20.41 -2.94
CA THR A 381 -13.80 19.12 -3.36
C THR A 381 -12.75 18.01 -3.33
N THR A 382 -13.22 16.76 -3.21
CA THR A 382 -12.34 15.60 -3.14
C THR A 382 -12.69 14.54 -4.16
N THR A 383 -11.67 13.88 -4.69
CA THR A 383 -11.82 12.71 -5.58
C THR A 383 -11.07 11.51 -5.01
N PRO A 384 -11.56 10.27 -5.19
CA PRO A 384 -10.86 9.08 -4.73
C PRO A 384 -9.47 8.96 -5.38
N GLN A 385 -8.42 8.87 -4.56
CA GLN A 385 -7.07 8.64 -5.05
C GLN A 385 -6.91 7.14 -5.35
N VAL A 386 -6.56 6.83 -6.60
CA VAL A 386 -6.26 5.46 -7.00
C VAL A 386 -4.93 5.05 -6.33
N ALA A 387 -5.02 4.09 -5.42
CA ALA A 387 -3.87 3.50 -4.74
C ALA A 387 -3.83 2.00 -5.04
N ARG A 388 -2.62 1.49 -5.31
CA ARG A 388 -2.40 0.05 -5.42
C ARG A 388 -2.16 -0.56 -4.05
N LYS A 389 -2.28 -1.88 -3.98
CA LYS A 389 -1.86 -2.67 -2.82
C LYS A 389 -0.39 -2.38 -2.51
N THR A 390 -0.10 -2.05 -1.26
CA THR A 390 1.27 -1.86 -0.78
C THR A 390 2.13 -3.08 -1.11
N PRO A 391 3.23 -2.92 -1.85
CA PRO A 391 4.15 -4.00 -2.18
C PRO A 391 4.74 -4.62 -0.90
N SER A 392 4.81 -5.95 -0.86
CA SER A 392 5.49 -6.71 0.18
C SER A 392 6.99 -6.87 -0.07
N ILE A 393 7.50 -6.40 -1.21
CA ILE A 393 8.86 -6.66 -1.70
C ILE A 393 9.58 -5.33 -1.92
N CYS A 394 10.81 -5.27 -1.41
CA CYS A 394 11.71 -4.13 -1.43
C CYS A 394 13.05 -4.51 -2.06
N GLU A 395 13.65 -3.63 -2.87
CA GLU A 395 15.01 -3.77 -3.42
C GLU A 395 16.05 -2.96 -2.59
N GLY A 396 15.71 -2.63 -1.33
CA GLY A 396 16.21 -1.44 -0.61
C GLY A 396 17.71 -1.34 -0.31
N THR A 397 18.18 -0.10 -0.16
CA THR A 397 19.52 0.30 0.35
C THR A 397 19.53 1.60 1.16
N ARG A 398 18.38 2.23 1.47
CA ARG A 398 18.35 3.57 2.09
C ARG A 398 18.18 3.56 3.61
N ALA A 399 18.88 4.48 4.26
CA ALA A 399 18.69 4.81 5.65
C ALA A 399 17.50 5.77 5.84
N PRO A 400 16.69 5.58 6.90
CA PRO A 400 15.55 6.45 7.17
C PRO A 400 16.01 7.83 7.67
N VAL A 401 15.36 8.87 7.16
CA VAL A 401 15.38 10.24 7.66
C VAL A 401 14.04 10.50 8.37
N ARG A 402 13.96 11.57 9.16
CA ARG A 402 12.72 11.99 9.83
C ARG A 402 12.20 13.28 9.18
N VAL A 403 11.07 13.19 8.50
CA VAL A 403 10.32 14.34 7.99
C VAL A 403 9.40 14.83 9.11
N GLU A 404 9.60 16.09 9.50
CA GLU A 404 8.71 16.78 10.43
C GLU A 404 7.78 17.71 9.64
N PRO A 405 6.56 17.97 10.15
CA PRO A 405 5.65 18.95 9.56
C PRO A 405 6.33 20.30 9.47
N ARG A 406 6.19 20.97 8.33
CA ARG A 406 6.76 22.30 8.13
C ARG A 406 6.02 23.30 9.02
N GLN A 407 6.77 24.06 9.82
CA GLN A 407 6.22 25.03 10.79
C GLN A 407 6.71 26.45 10.51
N ASP A 408 6.51 26.93 9.29
CA ASP A 408 6.89 28.30 8.95
C ASP A 408 5.80 29.26 9.42
N MET A 409 6.12 30.19 10.33
CA MET A 409 5.19 31.24 10.78
C MET A 409 5.87 32.60 10.65
N GLN A 410 5.18 33.54 10.02
CA GLN A 410 5.57 34.94 9.89
C GLN A 410 4.72 35.80 10.81
N VAL A 411 5.36 36.69 11.56
CA VAL A 411 4.71 37.64 12.47
C VAL A 411 4.79 39.03 11.85
N LEU A 412 3.63 39.65 11.66
CA LEU A 412 3.45 40.99 11.13
C LEU A 412 3.00 41.89 12.28
N LEU A 413 3.86 42.81 12.70
CA LEU A 413 3.57 43.79 13.74
C LEU A 413 3.36 45.17 13.12
N PHE A 414 2.13 45.67 13.17
CA PHE A 414 1.79 47.00 12.71
C PHE A 414 2.05 48.04 13.80
N SER A 415 2.75 49.10 13.45
CA SER A 415 2.86 50.34 14.22
C SER A 415 2.38 51.49 13.34
N PRO A 416 1.92 52.63 13.90
CA PRO A 416 1.51 53.76 13.08
C PRO A 416 2.58 54.17 12.06
N GLY A 417 2.30 54.03 10.76
CA GLY A 417 3.21 54.36 9.66
C GLY A 417 4.23 53.28 9.27
N GLN A 418 4.24 52.12 9.92
CA GLN A 418 5.26 51.08 9.74
C GLN A 418 4.74 49.66 9.99
N LEU A 419 5.24 48.71 9.20
CA LEU A 419 5.07 47.27 9.41
C LEU A 419 6.42 46.62 9.70
N GLN A 420 6.50 45.78 10.72
CA GLN A 420 7.64 44.89 10.98
C GLN A 420 7.25 43.45 10.67
N ILE A 421 8.13 42.73 9.97
CA ILE A 421 7.88 41.35 9.53
C ILE A 421 9.07 40.49 9.97
N GLN A 422 8.78 39.37 10.63
CA GLN A 422 9.83 38.45 11.06
C GLN A 422 9.34 37.00 11.05
N ASP A 423 10.19 36.08 10.61
CA ASP A 423 9.95 34.65 10.74
C ASP A 423 10.09 34.24 12.22
N ALA A 424 9.08 33.60 12.77
CA ALA A 424 9.07 33.19 14.18
C ALA A 424 10.03 32.03 14.50
N THR A 425 10.48 31.29 13.48
CA THR A 425 11.30 30.07 13.61
C THR A 425 12.73 30.25 13.13
N GLN A 426 13.00 31.24 12.29
CA GLN A 426 14.33 31.56 11.81
C GLN A 426 14.75 32.85 12.51
N GLY A 427 15.91 32.87 13.19
CA GLY A 427 16.42 34.05 13.91
C GLY A 427 16.85 35.21 13.00
N SER A 428 16.11 35.45 11.90
CA SER A 428 16.31 36.53 10.94
C SER A 428 16.03 37.90 11.59
N ALA A 429 16.69 38.94 11.10
CA ALA A 429 16.41 40.30 11.56
C ALA A 429 15.03 40.74 11.03
N PRO A 430 14.25 41.52 11.80
CA PRO A 430 12.93 41.97 11.36
C PRO A 430 13.07 42.92 10.16
N GLU A 431 12.38 42.59 9.08
CA GLU A 431 12.20 43.47 7.92
C GLU A 431 11.23 44.59 8.30
N ARG A 432 11.51 45.82 7.86
CA ARG A 432 10.68 46.99 8.15
C ARG A 432 10.22 47.66 6.87
N LEU A 433 8.92 47.84 6.75
CA LEU A 433 8.27 48.52 5.64
C LEU A 433 7.58 49.79 6.15
N THR A 434 7.65 50.86 5.38
CA THR A 434 6.95 52.13 5.66
C THR A 434 5.68 52.24 4.85
N ASP A 435 4.69 53.01 5.30
CA ASP A 435 3.44 53.24 4.55
C ASP A 435 3.68 54.13 3.31
N ASP A 436 4.37 53.59 2.30
CA ASP A 436 4.60 54.19 0.99
C ASP A 436 4.26 53.20 -0.14
N ALA A 437 3.98 53.72 -1.34
CA ALA A 437 3.51 52.91 -2.46
C ALA A 437 4.51 51.82 -2.91
N GLY A 438 5.83 52.04 -2.75
CA GLY A 438 6.86 51.07 -3.09
C GLY A 438 6.87 49.89 -2.11
N SER A 439 6.73 50.19 -0.81
CA SER A 439 6.61 49.21 0.26
C SER A 439 5.34 48.37 0.17
N THR A 440 4.20 48.94 -0.27
CA THR A 440 2.95 48.18 -0.47
C THR A 440 3.08 47.13 -1.59
N GLU A 441 3.76 47.46 -2.68
CA GLU A 441 4.00 46.50 -3.78
C GLU A 441 4.99 45.40 -3.37
N ALA A 442 6.03 45.76 -2.61
CA ALA A 442 6.96 44.79 -2.03
C ALA A 442 6.24 43.82 -1.08
N LEU A 443 5.38 44.34 -0.19
CA LEU A 443 4.55 43.55 0.71
C LEU A 443 3.63 42.60 -0.04
N ARG A 444 2.96 43.07 -1.11
CA ARG A 444 2.10 42.21 -1.96
C ARG A 444 2.88 41.05 -2.57
N LYS A 445 4.08 41.31 -3.10
CA LYS A 445 4.96 40.25 -3.64
C LYS A 445 5.39 39.26 -2.56
N MET A 446 5.74 39.75 -1.37
CA MET A 446 6.12 38.90 -0.25
C MET A 446 4.96 38.00 0.20
N LEU A 447 3.76 38.55 0.37
CA LEU A 447 2.55 37.76 0.69
C LEU A 447 2.21 36.76 -0.43
N GLN A 448 2.40 37.15 -1.69
CA GLN A 448 2.24 36.25 -2.83
C GLN A 448 3.27 35.11 -2.82
N GLN A 449 4.50 35.36 -2.40
CA GLN A 449 5.51 34.32 -2.22
C GLN A 449 5.21 33.43 -1.00
N ALA A 450 4.77 34.01 0.12
CA ALA A 450 4.37 33.29 1.33
C ALA A 450 3.21 32.33 1.06
N SER A 451 2.20 32.77 0.29
CA SER A 451 1.11 31.91 -0.20
C SER A 451 1.55 30.85 -1.20
N SER A 452 2.66 31.07 -1.90
CA SER A 452 3.28 30.06 -2.77
C SER A 452 4.15 29.06 -1.99
N ASN A 453 4.47 29.35 -0.72
CA ASN A 453 5.21 28.47 0.18
C ASN A 453 4.24 27.72 1.11
N PRO A 454 3.96 26.44 0.82
CA PRO A 454 2.99 25.67 1.60
C PRO A 454 3.52 25.46 3.03
N GLY A 455 2.70 25.73 4.05
CA GLY A 455 3.13 25.69 5.46
C GLY A 455 3.30 27.03 6.13
N THR A 456 3.35 28.12 5.36
CA THR A 456 3.49 29.47 5.90
C THR A 456 2.19 29.93 6.56
N ARG A 457 2.27 30.31 7.83
CA ARG A 457 1.17 30.89 8.62
C ARG A 457 1.49 32.33 8.97
N LEU A 458 0.45 33.17 9.05
CA LEU A 458 0.60 34.58 9.40
C LEU A 458 0.02 34.86 10.79
N CYS A 459 0.78 35.56 11.63
CA CYS A 459 0.24 36.18 12.84
C CYS A 459 0.28 37.70 12.66
N VAL A 460 -0.87 38.34 12.59
CA VAL A 460 -1.02 39.77 12.36
C VAL A 460 -1.40 40.45 13.66
N VAL A 461 -0.52 41.31 14.17
CA VAL A 461 -0.73 42.09 15.38
C VAL A 461 -0.95 43.55 14.99
N VAL A 462 -2.14 44.07 15.27
CA VAL A 462 -2.54 45.45 14.96
C VAL A 462 -2.67 46.30 16.24
N PRO A 463 -2.50 47.64 16.16
CA PRO A 463 -2.72 48.52 17.30
C PRO A 463 -4.14 48.40 17.87
N THR A 464 -5.13 48.44 16.99
CA THR A 464 -6.57 48.33 17.28
C THR A 464 -7.29 47.69 16.10
N THR A 465 -8.48 47.13 16.32
CA THR A 465 -9.30 46.49 15.27
C THR A 465 -9.79 47.45 14.18
N ASP A 466 -9.84 48.74 14.45
CA ASP A 466 -10.21 49.81 13.51
C ASP A 466 -8.99 50.46 12.82
N TYR A 467 -7.78 49.97 13.09
CA TYR A 467 -6.57 50.44 12.44
C TYR A 467 -6.62 50.20 10.92
N SER A 468 -6.26 51.21 10.14
CA SER A 468 -6.16 51.13 8.68
C SER A 468 -4.93 51.89 8.20
N SER A 469 -4.27 51.31 7.21
CA SER A 469 -3.12 51.87 6.49
C SER A 469 -3.02 51.18 5.13
N ALA A 470 -2.25 51.74 4.19
CA ALA A 470 -2.06 51.12 2.88
C ALA A 470 -1.45 49.71 2.98
N LEU A 471 -0.53 49.48 3.94
CA LEU A 471 0.04 48.17 4.21
C LEU A 471 -0.96 47.22 4.89
N HIS A 472 -1.76 47.73 5.84
CA HIS A 472 -2.79 46.96 6.53
C HIS A 472 -3.87 46.47 5.56
N ASP A 473 -4.37 47.37 4.72
CA ASP A 473 -5.43 47.06 3.76
C ASP A 473 -4.95 46.05 2.71
N ALA A 474 -3.67 46.12 2.30
CA ALA A 474 -3.05 45.13 1.42
C ALA A 474 -2.93 43.73 2.06
N VAL A 475 -2.62 43.65 3.36
CA VAL A 475 -2.61 42.37 4.10
C VAL A 475 -4.03 41.84 4.22
N ARG A 476 -4.99 42.69 4.58
CA ARG A 476 -6.40 42.32 4.72
C ARG A 476 -6.97 41.76 3.41
N GLU A 477 -6.76 42.47 2.30
CA GLU A 477 -7.17 42.05 0.95
C GLU A 477 -6.61 40.65 0.61
N ARG A 478 -5.34 40.39 0.93
CA ARG A 478 -4.69 39.12 0.56
C ARG A 478 -5.05 37.95 1.47
N VAL A 479 -5.31 38.24 2.75
CA VAL A 479 -5.51 37.23 3.79
C VAL A 479 -6.98 36.91 3.98
N LEU A 480 -7.89 37.88 3.91
CA LEU A 480 -9.31 37.67 4.16
C LEU A 480 -10.16 37.59 2.89
N ASP A 481 -9.77 38.31 1.83
CA ASP A 481 -10.62 38.48 0.65
C ASP A 481 -10.20 37.62 -0.56
N ALA A 482 -9.04 36.93 -0.50
CA ALA A 482 -8.48 36.15 -1.60
C ALA A 482 -8.92 34.66 -1.60
N PRO A 483 -9.04 34.00 -2.77
CA PRO A 483 -9.51 32.60 -2.89
C PRO A 483 -8.55 31.54 -2.33
N GLN A 484 -7.27 31.89 -2.12
CA GLN A 484 -6.29 31.06 -1.43
C GLN A 484 -5.89 31.75 -0.13
N VAL A 485 -6.70 31.53 0.90
CA VAL A 485 -6.54 32.14 2.22
C VAL A 485 -5.29 31.57 2.89
N LEU A 486 -4.35 32.45 3.23
CA LEU A 486 -3.24 32.10 4.12
C LEU A 486 -3.80 31.89 5.53
N PRO A 487 -3.47 30.78 6.21
CA PRO A 487 -3.89 30.59 7.59
C PRO A 487 -3.35 31.74 8.45
N SER A 488 -4.25 32.52 9.06
CA SER A 488 -3.89 33.76 9.74
C SER A 488 -4.57 33.91 11.10
N LEU A 489 -3.81 34.38 12.08
CA LEU A 489 -4.30 34.83 13.38
C LEU A 489 -4.24 36.36 13.43
N TRP A 490 -5.31 37.01 13.88
CA TRP A 490 -5.38 38.47 14.02
C TRP A 490 -5.54 38.83 15.49
N GLU A 491 -4.60 39.63 16.02
CA GLU A 491 -4.53 40.02 17.43
C GLU A 491 -4.37 41.53 17.60
N GLU A 492 -4.92 42.06 18.69
CA GLU A 492 -4.71 43.46 19.08
C GLU A 492 -3.51 43.59 20.03
N MET A 493 -2.79 44.70 19.96
CA MET A 493 -1.71 45.02 20.91
C MET A 493 -2.18 44.96 22.37
N ALA A 494 -3.43 45.37 22.64
CA ALA A 494 -4.03 45.27 23.97
C ALA A 494 -4.13 43.82 24.48
N THR A 495 -4.38 42.85 23.58
CA THR A 495 -4.43 41.41 23.91
C THR A 495 -3.04 40.86 24.18
N VAL A 496 -2.03 41.28 23.40
CA VAL A 496 -0.62 40.96 23.66
C VAL A 496 -0.20 41.50 25.02
N ASN A 497 -0.51 42.76 25.31
CA ASN A 497 -0.23 43.44 26.58
C ASN A 497 -0.86 42.75 27.78
N ARG A 498 -2.12 42.31 27.64
CA ARG A 498 -2.83 41.57 28.69
C ARG A 498 -2.13 40.26 29.04
N ARG A 499 -1.67 39.49 28.04
CA ARG A 499 -0.96 38.21 28.28
C ARG A 499 0.39 38.40 28.95
N ARG A 500 1.11 39.49 28.65
CA ARG A 500 2.42 39.79 29.28
C ARG A 500 2.30 40.61 30.58
N SER A 501 1.08 40.83 31.08
CA SER A 501 0.81 41.64 32.28
C SER A 501 1.38 43.07 32.22
N ALA A 502 1.34 43.69 31.04
CA ALA A 502 1.70 45.09 30.82
C ALA A 502 0.46 46.00 30.76
N ALA A 503 0.68 47.32 30.88
CA ALA A 503 -0.37 48.30 30.62
C ALA A 503 -0.90 48.16 29.18
N ALA A 504 -2.19 48.45 28.97
CA ALA A 504 -2.87 48.20 27.70
C ALA A 504 -2.26 48.98 26.52
N ASP A 505 -1.68 50.15 26.80
CA ASP A 505 -1.03 51.09 25.90
C ASP A 505 0.51 50.92 25.82
N ALA A 506 1.08 49.94 26.53
CA ALA A 506 2.51 49.71 26.51
C ALA A 506 2.98 49.30 25.10
N PRO A 507 4.14 49.81 24.62
CA PRO A 507 4.64 49.50 23.29
C PRO A 507 4.95 48.00 23.15
N VAL A 508 4.40 47.36 22.12
CA VAL A 508 4.66 45.96 21.79
C VAL A 508 5.81 45.91 20.79
N ASP A 509 6.85 45.13 21.09
CA ASP A 509 7.93 44.84 20.15
C ASP A 509 7.69 43.50 19.42
N ILE A 510 8.45 43.28 18.35
CA ILE A 510 8.30 42.08 17.51
C ILE A 510 8.57 40.79 18.29
N ALA A 511 9.44 40.82 19.30
CA ALA A 511 9.75 39.67 20.13
C ALA A 511 8.56 39.28 21.04
N ALA A 512 7.88 40.26 21.63
CA ALA A 512 6.67 40.07 22.41
C ALA A 512 5.51 39.57 21.53
N ALA A 513 5.40 40.09 20.29
CA ALA A 513 4.44 39.59 19.31
C ALA A 513 4.73 38.12 18.95
N ILE A 514 5.98 37.76 18.64
CA ILE A 514 6.38 36.37 18.35
C ILE A 514 6.07 35.44 19.51
N ALA A 515 6.44 35.82 20.74
CA ALA A 515 6.16 35.02 21.93
C ALA A 515 4.65 34.80 22.14
N HIS A 516 3.84 35.83 21.88
CA HIS A 516 2.39 35.75 21.94
C HIS A 516 1.82 34.81 20.89
N CYS A 517 2.22 34.98 19.62
CA CYS A 517 1.77 34.16 18.50
C CYS A 517 2.15 32.68 18.66
N ASN A 518 3.37 32.40 19.13
CA ASN A 518 3.84 31.03 19.41
C ASN A 518 3.06 30.34 20.52
N ALA A 519 2.34 31.09 21.37
CA ALA A 519 1.54 30.52 22.45
C ALA A 519 0.11 30.13 22.00
N PHE A 520 -0.29 30.39 20.75
CA PHE A 520 -1.58 29.94 20.23
C PHE A 520 -1.46 28.56 19.58
N PRO A 521 -2.45 27.67 19.80
CA PRO A 521 -2.53 26.42 19.07
C PRO A 521 -2.82 26.70 17.59
N ILE A 522 -2.36 25.82 16.71
CA ILE A 522 -2.34 26.06 15.25
C ILE A 522 -3.75 26.19 14.68
N ARG A 523 -4.73 25.53 15.30
CA ARG A 523 -6.16 25.61 14.93
C ARG A 523 -6.72 27.04 14.93
N GLU A 524 -6.13 27.95 15.71
CA GLU A 524 -6.58 29.34 15.79
C GLU A 524 -6.19 30.16 14.55
N PHE A 525 -5.30 29.62 13.72
CA PHE A 525 -4.87 30.21 12.45
C PHE A 525 -5.72 29.73 11.25
N ALA A 526 -6.75 28.90 11.47
CA ALA A 526 -7.58 28.40 10.37
C ALA A 526 -8.25 29.56 9.60
N PRO A 527 -8.46 29.42 8.28
CA PRO A 527 -9.27 30.38 7.51
C PRO A 527 -10.66 30.48 8.16
N ARG A 528 -11.04 31.68 8.59
CA ARG A 528 -12.36 31.95 9.16
C ARG A 528 -13.41 32.12 8.08
#